data_AF-A0A0X8V109-F1
#
_entry.id   AF-A0A0X8V109-F1
#
_cell.length_a   1.000
_cell.length_b   1.000
_cell.length_c   1.000
_cell.angle_alpha   90.00
_cell.angle_beta   90.00
_cell.angle_gamma   90.00
#
_symmetry.space_group_name_H-M   'P 1'
#
loop_
_entity.id
_entity.type
_entity.pdbx_description
1 polymer ?
#
loop_
_entity_poly.entity_id
_entity_poly.type
_entity_poly.pdbx_seq_one_letter_code
_entity_poly.pdbx_strand_id
1 'polypeptide(L)'
;MEFKVPDILSVSRAAASLLLLLLEPLSDEFLIAFTLIASTDLVDGFLARRFGISSYGKALDSSCDAVLAVVLLLCLIPNLDWEQWMIWWIAAIAAMRLVSIGIGSGRFSEPGFVHTYFNKAAGLFLFLSPFLLRILDLDVVVYLVCGVATISALEFLYINCTSRNFDGNYCGILFQSKV
;
A
#
# COMPACT_ATOMS: atom_id res chain seq x y z
N MET A 1 -25.88 -2.13 14.97
CA MET A 1 -24.62 -2.18 14.20
C MET A 1 -24.32 -3.65 13.95
N GLU A 2 -24.51 -4.15 12.73
CA GLU A 2 -24.11 -5.51 12.39
C GLU A 2 -22.71 -5.45 11.79
N PHE A 3 -21.72 -5.93 12.54
CA PHE A 3 -20.36 -6.12 12.04
C PHE A 3 -20.40 -7.19 10.94
N LYS A 4 -19.98 -6.84 9.73
CA LYS A 4 -19.89 -7.81 8.64
C LYS A 4 -18.54 -8.53 8.72
N VAL A 5 -18.47 -9.72 8.13
CA VAL A 5 -17.26 -10.56 8.10
C VAL A 5 -15.97 -9.79 7.73
N PRO A 6 -15.97 -8.88 6.75
CA PRO A 6 -14.76 -8.09 6.41
C PRO A 6 -14.31 -7.16 7.53
N ASP A 7 -15.23 -6.55 8.28
CA ASP A 7 -14.88 -5.59 9.34
C ASP A 7 -14.17 -6.29 10.51
N ILE A 8 -14.58 -7.53 10.83
CA ILE A 8 -13.94 -8.36 11.85
C ILE A 8 -12.53 -8.75 11.41
N LEU A 9 -12.35 -9.06 10.13
CA LEU A 9 -11.04 -9.38 9.56
C LEU A 9 -10.09 -8.18 9.61
N SER A 10 -10.54 -6.97 9.22
CA SER A 10 -9.72 -5.75 9.32
C SER A 10 -9.32 -5.44 10.78
N VAL A 11 -10.22 -5.57 11.75
CA VAL A 11 -9.90 -5.36 13.18
C VAL A 11 -8.91 -6.42 13.69
N SER A 12 -9.11 -7.69 13.32
CA SER A 12 -8.19 -8.76 13.69
C SER A 12 -6.79 -8.54 13.11
N ARG A 13 -6.70 -7.99 11.89
CA ARG A 13 -5.46 -7.64 11.21
C ARG A 13 -4.70 -6.54 11.95
N ALA A 14 -5.40 -5.49 12.40
CA ALA A 14 -4.79 -4.43 13.20
C ALA A 14 -4.31 -4.92 14.57
N ALA A 15 -5.04 -5.83 15.22
CA ALA A 15 -4.58 -6.44 16.47
C ALA A 15 -3.37 -7.36 16.24
N ALA A 16 -3.40 -8.16 15.17
CA ALA A 16 -2.31 -9.07 14.81
C ALA A 16 -1.05 -8.31 14.35
N SER A 17 -1.18 -7.17 13.66
CA SER A 17 -0.03 -6.36 13.27
C SER A 17 0.72 -5.84 14.49
N LEU A 18 0.04 -5.46 15.58
CA LEU A 18 0.71 -5.08 16.84
C LEU A 18 1.56 -6.21 17.42
N LEU A 19 1.23 -7.48 17.18
CA LEU A 19 2.07 -8.60 17.62
C LEU A 19 3.41 -8.65 16.88
N LEU A 20 3.51 -8.06 15.68
CA LEU A 20 4.78 -7.95 14.95
C LEU A 20 5.80 -7.08 15.70
N LEU A 21 5.36 -6.12 16.52
CA LEU A 21 6.26 -5.30 17.34
C LEU A 21 6.99 -6.12 18.42
N LEU A 22 6.46 -7.30 18.77
CA LEU A 22 7.04 -8.21 19.76
C LEU A 22 8.01 -9.22 19.14
N LEU A 23 8.04 -9.31 17.80
CA LEU A 23 8.91 -10.23 17.07
C LEU A 23 10.19 -9.52 16.64
N GLU A 24 11.27 -10.28 16.54
CA GLU A 24 12.54 -9.75 16.05
C GLU A 24 12.40 -9.40 14.55
N PRO A 25 12.71 -8.17 14.13
CA PRO A 25 12.56 -7.75 12.73
C PRO A 25 13.35 -8.67 11.79
N LEU A 26 12.74 -9.02 10.65
CA LEU A 26 13.34 -9.90 9.63
C LEU A 26 13.64 -11.34 10.11
N SER A 27 13.19 -11.76 11.30
CA SER A 27 13.23 -13.15 11.71
C SER A 27 12.27 -14.01 10.88
N ASP A 28 12.47 -15.33 10.89
CA ASP A 28 11.59 -16.24 10.15
C ASP A 28 10.16 -16.18 10.73
N GLU A 29 9.99 -16.03 12.04
CA GLU A 29 8.69 -15.83 12.70
C GLU A 29 8.03 -14.52 12.26
N PHE A 30 8.80 -13.43 12.18
CA PHE A 30 8.30 -12.13 11.72
C PHE A 30 7.79 -12.22 10.28
N LEU A 31 8.54 -12.84 9.37
CA LEU A 31 8.15 -12.98 7.97
C LEU A 31 6.91 -13.86 7.78
N ILE A 32 6.80 -14.95 8.53
CA ILE A 32 5.62 -15.82 8.51
C ILE A 32 4.39 -15.04 9.01
N ALA A 33 4.50 -14.39 10.17
CA ALA A 33 3.41 -13.61 10.75
C ALA A 33 3.00 -12.45 9.84
N PHE A 34 3.97 -11.70 9.31
CA PHE A 34 3.74 -10.61 8.36
C PHE A 34 2.98 -11.11 7.13
N THR A 35 3.40 -12.23 6.53
CA THR A 35 2.74 -12.80 5.34
C THR A 35 1.29 -13.16 5.61
N LEU A 36 1.02 -13.82 6.74
CA LEU A 36 -0.35 -14.18 7.12
C LEU A 36 -1.23 -12.93 7.27
N ILE A 37 -0.74 -11.92 8.01
CA ILE A 37 -1.46 -10.67 8.25
C ILE A 37 -1.72 -9.92 6.95
N ALA A 38 -0.68 -9.69 6.14
CA ALA A 38 -0.80 -8.95 4.89
C ALA A 38 -1.57 -9.72 3.80
N SER A 39 -1.56 -11.06 3.81
CA SER A 39 -2.42 -11.84 2.92
C SER A 39 -3.91 -11.72 3.25
N THR A 40 -4.25 -11.39 4.49
CA THR A 40 -5.65 -11.26 4.95
C THR A 40 -6.34 -10.09 4.22
N ASP A 41 -5.61 -9.01 3.92
CA ASP A 41 -6.11 -7.86 3.15
C ASP A 41 -6.56 -8.25 1.72
N LEU A 42 -5.75 -9.09 1.05
CA LEU A 42 -6.06 -9.57 -0.29
C LEU A 42 -7.34 -10.43 -0.30
N VAL A 43 -7.54 -11.22 0.76
CA VAL A 43 -8.72 -12.07 0.91
C VAL A 43 -9.96 -11.24 1.18
N ASP A 44 -9.87 -10.20 2.01
CA ASP A 44 -10.98 -9.27 2.30
C ASP A 44 -11.43 -8.52 1.04
N GLY A 45 -10.47 -8.00 0.28
CA GLY A 45 -10.73 -7.33 -1.00
C GLY A 45 -11.34 -8.27 -2.05
N PHE A 46 -10.92 -9.54 -2.08
CA PHE A 46 -11.49 -10.56 -2.97
C PHE A 46 -12.92 -10.94 -2.58
N LEU A 47 -13.18 -11.14 -1.28
CA LEU A 47 -14.50 -11.46 -0.75
C LEU A 47 -15.50 -10.32 -0.98
N ALA A 48 -15.09 -9.07 -0.74
CA ALA A 48 -15.94 -7.90 -0.97
C ALA A 48 -16.35 -7.77 -2.44
N ARG A 49 -15.43 -8.01 -3.37
CA ARG A 49 -15.71 -7.99 -4.83
C ARG A 49 -16.59 -9.14 -5.28
N ARG A 50 -16.38 -10.34 -4.72
CA ARG A 50 -17.11 -11.55 -5.15
C ARG A 50 -18.54 -11.62 -4.61
N PHE A 51 -18.77 -11.12 -3.40
CA PHE A 51 -20.09 -11.17 -2.76
C PHE A 51 -20.89 -9.87 -2.87
N GLY A 52 -20.34 -8.82 -3.52
CA GLY A 52 -21.03 -7.54 -3.70
C GLY A 52 -21.36 -6.83 -2.38
N ILE A 53 -20.72 -7.23 -1.29
CA ILE A 53 -20.95 -6.66 0.03
C ILE A 53 -20.12 -5.39 0.11
N SER A 54 -20.75 -4.27 -0.20
CA SER A 54 -20.24 -2.94 0.16
C SER A 54 -20.06 -2.89 1.68
N SER A 55 -18.81 -2.80 2.11
CA SER A 55 -18.45 -2.53 3.50
C SER A 55 -18.71 -1.05 3.78
N TYR A 56 -19.52 -0.77 4.79
CA TYR A 56 -19.51 0.55 5.44
C TYR A 56 -18.09 0.87 5.97
N GLY A 57 -17.28 -0.16 6.21
CA GLY A 57 -15.90 -0.11 6.67
C GLY A 57 -14.82 0.20 5.65
N LYS A 58 -15.08 0.75 4.44
CA LYS A 58 -13.96 1.19 3.55
C LYS A 58 -12.97 2.15 4.24
N ALA A 59 -13.47 3.04 5.10
CA ALA A 59 -12.63 3.92 5.91
C ALA A 59 -11.92 3.19 7.06
N LEU A 60 -12.56 2.13 7.59
CA LEU A 60 -12.03 1.31 8.67
C LEU A 60 -10.90 0.40 8.17
N ASP A 61 -11.07 -0.20 6.99
CA ASP A 61 -10.09 -1.00 6.27
C ASP A 61 -8.85 -0.16 5.94
N SER A 62 -9.03 1.04 5.40
CA SER A 62 -7.93 1.99 5.17
C SER A 62 -7.22 2.41 6.46
N SER A 63 -7.91 2.46 7.60
CA SER A 63 -7.29 2.77 8.89
C SER A 63 -6.49 1.58 9.43
N CYS A 64 -7.00 0.36 9.28
CA CYS A 64 -6.31 -0.87 9.65
C CYS A 64 -5.05 -1.12 8.80
N ASP A 65 -5.10 -0.80 7.50
CA ASP A 65 -3.91 -0.83 6.63
C ASP A 65 -2.86 0.18 7.04
N ALA A 66 -3.29 1.39 7.44
CA ALA A 66 -2.39 2.39 7.99
C ALA A 66 -1.70 1.90 9.27
N VAL A 67 -2.42 1.17 10.14
CA VAL A 67 -1.82 0.57 11.36
C VAL A 67 -0.74 -0.45 10.98
N LEU A 68 -1.01 -1.35 10.03
CA LEU A 68 0.00 -2.31 9.56
C LEU A 68 1.23 -1.59 8.98
N ALA A 69 1.02 -0.58 8.15
CA ALA A 69 2.11 0.21 7.57
C ALA A 69 2.93 0.93 8.66
N VAL A 70 2.28 1.54 9.65
CA VAL A 70 2.95 2.19 10.78
C VAL A 70 3.75 1.20 11.60
N VAL A 71 3.19 0.03 11.92
CA VAL A 71 3.91 -1.02 12.65
C VAL A 71 5.16 -1.47 11.89
N LEU A 72 5.06 -1.69 10.57
CA LEU A 72 6.23 -2.04 9.76
C LEU A 72 7.30 -0.95 9.79
N LEU A 73 6.91 0.33 9.69
CA LEU A 73 7.85 1.44 9.82
C LEU A 73 8.52 1.46 11.20
N LEU A 74 7.75 1.23 12.27
CA LEU A 74 8.28 1.16 13.63
C LEU A 74 9.19 -0.05 13.87
N CYS A 75 9.00 -1.16 13.14
CA CYS A 75 9.91 -2.31 13.18
C CYS A 75 11.17 -2.05 12.35
N LEU A 76 11.04 -1.53 11.12
CA LEU A 76 12.13 -1.46 10.16
C LEU A 76 13.01 -0.20 10.30
N ILE A 77 12.44 0.96 10.66
CA ILE A 77 13.21 2.21 10.81
C ILE A 77 14.27 2.13 11.91
N PRO A 78 13.96 1.70 13.15
CA PRO A 78 14.96 1.70 14.21
C PRO A 78 15.93 0.52 14.16
N ASN A 79 15.63 -0.55 13.41
CA ASN A 79 16.43 -1.78 13.38
C ASN A 79 17.28 -1.94 12.12
N LEU A 80 17.30 -0.94 11.23
CA LEU A 80 18.12 -0.94 10.02
C LEU A 80 18.95 0.34 9.96
N ASP A 81 20.12 0.27 9.32
CA ASP A 81 21.04 1.39 9.19
C ASP A 81 20.61 2.35 8.07
N TRP A 82 19.53 3.10 8.31
CA TRP A 82 19.00 4.04 7.33
C TRP A 82 19.91 5.25 7.12
N GLU A 83 20.31 5.47 5.87
CA GLU A 83 20.94 6.72 5.49
C GLU A 83 19.90 7.84 5.31
N GLN A 84 20.33 9.08 5.57
CA GLN A 84 19.43 10.23 5.56
C GLN A 84 18.80 10.49 4.18
N TRP A 85 19.51 10.17 3.08
CA TRP A 85 18.96 10.30 1.73
C TRP A 85 17.78 9.35 1.47
N MET A 86 17.79 8.16 2.06
CA MET A 86 16.71 7.18 1.91
C MET A 86 15.42 7.71 2.52
N ILE A 87 15.52 8.28 3.72
CA ILE A 87 14.39 8.87 4.45
C ILE A 87 13.81 10.04 3.66
N TRP A 88 14.67 10.93 3.13
CA TRP A 88 14.22 12.04 2.29
C TRP A 88 13.52 11.58 1.01
N TRP A 89 13.99 10.50 0.38
CA TRP A 89 13.35 9.97 -0.82
C TRP A 89 11.98 9.36 -0.52
N ILE A 90 11.87 8.55 0.54
CA ILE A 90 10.57 8.00 0.99
C ILE A 90 9.60 9.15 1.32
N ALA A 91 10.07 10.17 2.05
CA ALA A 91 9.27 11.34 2.38
C ALA A 91 8.80 12.11 1.13
N ALA A 92 9.66 12.26 0.12
CA ALA A 92 9.30 12.90 -1.14
C ALA A 92 8.23 12.11 -1.90
N ILE A 93 8.35 10.77 -1.97
CA ILE A 93 7.34 9.90 -2.59
C ILE A 93 6.00 10.01 -1.85
N ALA A 94 6.02 9.98 -0.52
CA ALA A 94 4.83 10.13 0.30
C ALA A 94 4.17 11.50 0.08
N ALA A 95 4.94 12.59 0.04
CA ALA A 95 4.44 13.92 -0.24
C ALA A 95 3.79 14.02 -1.64
N MET A 96 4.44 13.46 -2.68
CA MET A 96 3.87 13.42 -4.03
C MET A 96 2.54 12.66 -4.08
N ARG A 97 2.45 11.51 -3.38
CA ARG A 97 1.22 10.74 -3.25
C ARG A 97 0.12 11.54 -2.56
N LEU A 98 0.42 12.21 -1.44
CA LEU A 98 -0.54 13.05 -0.72
C LEU A 98 -1.07 14.20 -1.57
N VAL A 99 -0.18 14.91 -2.30
CA VAL A 99 -0.56 15.98 -3.22
C VAL A 99 -1.48 15.44 -4.31
N SER A 100 -1.14 14.29 -4.89
CA SER A 100 -1.94 13.67 -5.95
C SER A 100 -3.33 13.24 -5.45
N ILE A 101 -3.42 12.68 -4.23
CA ILE A 101 -4.70 12.34 -3.59
C ILE A 101 -5.51 13.60 -3.29
N GLY A 102 -4.86 14.68 -2.84
CA GLY A 102 -5.50 15.96 -2.58
C GLY A 102 -6.09 16.60 -3.85
N ILE A 103 -5.34 16.58 -4.95
CA ILE A 103 -5.82 17.05 -6.26
C ILE A 103 -7.00 16.20 -6.74
N GLY A 104 -6.89 14.87 -6.63
CA GLY A 104 -7.97 13.95 -7.02
C GLY A 104 -9.25 14.16 -6.20
N SER A 105 -9.14 14.31 -4.88
CA SER A 105 -10.27 14.50 -3.96
C SER A 105 -10.94 15.87 -4.11
N GLY A 106 -10.20 16.90 -4.51
CA GLY A 106 -10.75 18.23 -4.79
C GLY A 106 -11.42 18.34 -6.17
N ARG A 107 -11.08 17.45 -7.11
CA ARG A 107 -11.53 17.51 -8.51
C ARG A 107 -12.60 16.46 -8.85
N PHE A 108 -12.56 15.32 -8.18
CA PHE A 108 -13.52 14.22 -8.34
C PHE A 108 -14.10 13.93 -6.96
N SER A 109 -15.42 14.07 -6.78
CA SER A 109 -16.12 13.88 -5.50
C SER A 109 -16.11 12.44 -4.98
N GLU A 110 -15.36 11.54 -5.62
CA GLU A 110 -14.99 10.24 -5.07
C GLU A 110 -13.46 10.17 -5.03
N PRO A 111 -12.85 9.77 -3.89
CA PRO A 111 -11.41 9.62 -3.77
C PRO A 111 -10.97 8.55 -4.77
N GLY A 112 -10.51 9.06 -5.89
CA GLY A 112 -10.28 8.27 -7.06
C GLY A 112 -9.03 7.42 -6.91
N PHE A 113 -9.18 6.26 -6.28
CA PHE A 113 -8.21 5.18 -6.33
C PHE A 113 -8.15 4.66 -7.77
N VAL A 114 -7.50 5.43 -8.66
CA VAL A 114 -7.12 4.93 -9.97
C VAL A 114 -6.14 3.79 -9.70
N HIS A 115 -6.62 2.56 -9.87
CA HIS A 115 -5.83 1.35 -9.74
C HIS A 115 -4.88 1.24 -10.94
N THR A 116 -3.86 2.09 -11.00
CA THR A 116 -2.83 1.94 -12.03
C THR A 116 -2.04 0.67 -11.77
N TYR A 117 -1.63 0.01 -12.86
CA TYR A 117 -0.85 -1.23 -12.78
C TYR A 117 0.44 -1.03 -11.98
N PHE A 118 1.07 0.16 -12.08
CA PHE A 118 2.25 0.50 -11.29
C PHE A 118 1.96 0.70 -9.81
N ASN A 119 0.78 1.17 -9.40
CA ASN A 119 0.43 1.21 -7.98
C ASN A 119 0.30 -0.20 -7.40
N LYS A 120 -0.27 -1.14 -8.17
CA LYS A 120 -0.33 -2.54 -7.78
C LYS A 120 1.05 -3.19 -7.73
N ALA A 121 1.93 -2.85 -8.70
CA ALA A 121 3.32 -3.29 -8.68
C ALA A 121 4.08 -2.71 -7.49
N ALA A 122 3.96 -1.40 -7.21
CA ALA A 122 4.59 -0.76 -6.06
C ALA A 122 4.14 -1.39 -4.74
N GLY A 123 2.85 -1.67 -4.57
CA GLY A 123 2.33 -2.39 -3.42
C GLY A 123 2.91 -3.81 -3.29
N LEU A 124 3.04 -4.53 -4.41
CA LEU A 124 3.68 -5.86 -4.43
C LEU A 124 5.15 -5.78 -4.02
N PHE A 125 5.93 -4.86 -4.58
CA PHE A 125 7.34 -4.67 -4.21
C PHE A 125 7.50 -4.25 -2.75
N LEU A 126 6.57 -3.45 -2.22
CA LEU A 126 6.57 -3.05 -0.81
C LEU A 126 6.22 -4.25 0.10
N PHE A 127 5.30 -5.11 -0.31
CA PHE A 127 5.02 -6.38 0.36
C PHE A 127 6.22 -7.36 0.33
N LEU A 128 6.95 -7.41 -0.77
CA LEU A 128 8.17 -8.22 -0.89
C LEU A 128 9.38 -7.61 -0.16
N SER A 129 9.33 -6.33 0.22
CA SER A 129 10.48 -5.63 0.81
C SER A 129 11.10 -6.33 2.04
N PRO A 130 10.34 -6.80 3.07
CA PRO A 130 10.97 -7.50 4.21
C PRO A 130 11.65 -8.81 3.80
N PHE A 131 11.20 -9.48 2.74
CA PHE A 131 11.89 -10.66 2.20
C PHE A 131 13.18 -10.28 1.47
N LEU A 132 13.13 -9.21 0.67
CA LEU A 132 14.29 -8.71 -0.04
C LEU A 132 15.38 -8.21 0.91
N LEU A 133 15.01 -7.54 2.02
CA LEU A 133 15.94 -7.07 3.05
C LEU A 133 16.67 -8.19 3.78
N ARG A 134 16.19 -9.44 3.72
CA ARG A 134 16.89 -10.60 4.27
C ARG A 134 17.98 -11.15 3.35
N ILE A 135 17.87 -10.88 2.05
CA ILE A 135 18.74 -11.45 1.01
C ILE A 135 19.70 -10.38 0.44
N LEU A 136 19.25 -9.13 0.38
CA LEU A 136 19.92 -8.00 -0.25
C LEU A 136 20.18 -6.90 0.78
N ASP A 137 21.19 -6.07 0.48
CA ASP A 137 21.49 -4.88 1.27
C ASP A 137 20.36 -3.85 1.19
N LEU A 138 20.22 -3.08 2.27
CA LEU A 138 19.21 -2.03 2.42
C LEU A 138 19.19 -1.07 1.24
N ASP A 139 20.37 -0.63 0.77
CA ASP A 139 20.53 0.26 -0.37
C ASP A 139 19.81 -0.26 -1.61
N VAL A 140 20.08 -1.52 -1.97
CA VAL A 140 19.54 -2.15 -3.18
C VAL A 140 18.02 -2.25 -3.10
N VAL A 141 17.49 -2.64 -1.93
CA VAL A 141 16.05 -2.72 -1.73
C VAL A 141 15.39 -1.35 -1.81
N VAL A 142 15.99 -0.33 -1.17
CA VAL A 142 15.49 1.05 -1.23
C VAL A 142 15.50 1.56 -2.66
N TYR A 143 16.57 1.37 -3.43
CA TYR A 143 16.61 1.78 -4.84
C TYR A 143 15.51 1.12 -5.67
N LEU A 144 15.29 -0.19 -5.49
CA LEU A 144 14.25 -0.92 -6.22
C LEU A 144 12.84 -0.45 -5.83
N VAL A 145 12.53 -0.45 -4.54
CA VAL A 145 11.19 -0.11 -4.03
C VAL A 145 10.88 1.36 -4.29
N CYS A 146 11.79 2.29 -3.95
CA CYS A 146 11.59 3.72 -4.18
C CYS A 146 11.58 4.07 -5.67
N GLY A 147 12.36 3.37 -6.51
CA GLY A 147 12.31 3.55 -7.96
C GLY A 147 10.93 3.23 -8.54
N VAL A 148 10.40 2.04 -8.23
CA VAL A 148 9.05 1.63 -8.68
C VAL A 148 7.98 2.56 -8.09
N ALA A 149 8.10 2.92 -6.81
CA ALA A 149 7.15 3.80 -6.14
C ALA A 149 7.16 5.23 -6.72
N THR A 150 8.32 5.76 -7.12
CA THR A 150 8.45 7.06 -7.79
C THR A 150 7.75 7.03 -9.15
N ILE A 151 7.98 5.99 -9.96
CA ILE A 151 7.31 5.83 -11.27
C ILE A 151 5.79 5.76 -11.08
N SER A 152 5.33 4.99 -10.10
CA SER A 152 3.91 4.90 -9.76
C SER A 152 3.32 6.24 -9.32
N ALA A 153 4.03 7.02 -8.49
CA ALA A 153 3.58 8.32 -8.03
C ALA A 153 3.49 9.33 -9.18
N LEU A 154 4.45 9.31 -10.10
CA LEU A 154 4.44 10.17 -11.30
C LEU A 154 3.28 9.82 -12.23
N GLU A 155 3.03 8.53 -12.48
CA GLU A 155 1.88 8.10 -13.29
C GLU A 155 0.55 8.56 -12.66
N PHE A 156 0.42 8.41 -11.35
CA PHE A 156 -0.78 8.83 -10.62
C PHE A 156 -0.98 10.35 -10.67
N LEU A 157 0.09 11.13 -10.52
CA LEU A 157 0.04 12.59 -10.67
C LEU A 157 -0.36 12.99 -12.10
N TYR A 158 0.22 12.35 -13.11
CA TYR A 158 -0.07 12.64 -14.51
C TYR A 158 -1.54 12.37 -14.86
N ILE A 159 -2.11 11.26 -14.40
CA ILE A 159 -3.53 10.92 -14.62
C ILE A 159 -4.45 11.95 -13.95
N ASN A 160 -4.14 12.36 -12.71
CA ASN A 160 -4.91 13.38 -12.00
C ASN A 160 -4.86 14.76 -12.68
N CYS A 161 -3.75 15.10 -13.34
CA CYS A 161 -3.60 16.36 -14.07
C CYS A 161 -4.33 16.36 -15.42
N THR A 162 -4.23 15.25 -16.17
CA THR A 162 -4.69 15.16 -17.58
C THR A 162 -6.14 14.70 -17.73
N SER A 163 -6.69 13.89 -16.82
CA SER A 163 -8.05 13.36 -16.97
C SER A 163 -9.11 14.45 -16.75
N ARG A 164 -10.06 14.57 -17.71
CA ARG A 164 -11.24 15.46 -17.63
C ARG A 164 -12.49 14.74 -17.10
N ASN A 165 -12.51 13.41 -17.14
CA ASN A 165 -13.56 12.53 -16.60
C ASN A 165 -12.89 11.40 -15.80
N PHE A 166 -13.52 10.97 -14.70
CA PHE A 166 -13.01 9.91 -13.84
C PHE A 166 -13.50 8.55 -14.36
N ASP A 167 -12.64 7.81 -15.07
CA ASP A 167 -12.86 6.38 -15.30
C ASP A 167 -12.01 5.58 -14.30
N GLY A 168 -12.65 4.88 -13.36
CA GLY A 168 -11.97 4.06 -12.35
C GLY A 168 -11.22 2.83 -12.90
N ASN A 169 -11.09 2.72 -14.23
CA ASN A 169 -10.54 1.58 -14.95
C ASN A 169 -9.52 2.04 -16.01
N TYR A 170 -8.69 3.04 -15.70
CA TYR A 170 -7.55 3.38 -16.55
C TYR A 170 -6.53 2.23 -16.54
N CYS A 171 -6.64 1.38 -17.56
CA CYS A 171 -5.52 0.60 -18.05
C CYS A 171 -4.41 1.60 -18.39
N GLY A 172 -3.23 1.44 -17.79
CA GLY A 172 -2.15 2.41 -17.88
C GLY A 172 -1.83 2.84 -19.31
N ILE A 173 -1.14 3.97 -19.45
CA ILE A 173 -0.86 4.66 -20.73
C ILE A 173 -0.19 3.75 -21.77
N LEU A 174 0.45 2.65 -21.37
CA LEU A 174 1.10 1.67 -22.24
C LEU A 174 0.17 0.58 -22.83
N PHE A 175 -1.08 0.46 -22.38
CA PHE A 175 -2.06 -0.49 -22.91
C PHE A 175 -3.36 0.23 -23.28
N GLN A 176 -3.28 1.14 -24.26
CA GLN A 176 -4.46 1.48 -25.06
C GLN A 176 -4.72 0.32 -26.04
N SER A 177 -5.44 -0.71 -25.58
CA SER A 177 -6.13 -1.60 -26.52
C SER A 177 -7.29 -0.83 -27.13
N LYS A 178 -7.07 -0.28 -28.33
CA LYS A 178 -8.16 0.09 -29.24
C LYS A 178 -9.04 -1.14 -29.43
N VAL A 179 -10.28 -1.07 -28.94
CA VAL A 179 -11.43 -1.71 -29.59
C VAL A 179 -12.58 -0.73 -29.52
#